data_AF-A0A453JKR6-F1
#
_entry.id   AF-A0A453JKR6-F1
#
_cell.length_a   1.000
_cell.length_b   1.000
_cell.length_c   1.000
_cell.angle_alpha   90.00
_cell.angle_beta   90.00
_cell.angle_gamma   90.00
#
_symmetry.space_group_name_H-M   'P 1'
#
loop_
_entity.id
_entity.type
_entity.pdbx_description
1 polymer ?
#
loop_
_entity_poly.entity_id
_entity_poly.type
_entity_poly.pdbx_seq_one_letter_code
_entity_poly.pdbx_strand_id
1 'polypeptide(L)'
;MQIHNQEGASHLTVLMLHVYDGVLRFYSGTTVEPDIYKRWFRLNVVHDVRASTVAVYVDGEHKFGTNVTPSESYYFKFGVYMQHHDQSSCMESRWMNVTLYTKL
;
A
#
# COMPACT_ATOMS: atom_id res chain seq x y z
N MET A 1 -1.76 2.91 -2.48
CA MET A 1 -0.85 1.84 -2.92
C MET A 1 -1.43 0.51 -2.46
N GLN A 2 -1.41 -0.49 -3.33
CA GLN A 2 -2.01 -1.81 -3.09
C GLN A 2 -1.10 -2.90 -3.67
N ILE A 3 -1.20 -4.08 -3.06
CA ILE A 3 -0.75 -5.34 -3.65
C ILE A 3 -1.98 -6.23 -3.73
N HIS A 4 -2.27 -6.72 -4.93
CA HIS A 4 -3.36 -7.65 -5.18
C HIS A 4 -2.80 -9.02 -5.56
N ASN A 5 -3.57 -10.05 -5.22
CA ASN A 5 -3.43 -11.37 -5.79
C ASN A 5 -4.04 -11.40 -7.19
N GLN A 6 -3.76 -12.47 -7.92
CA GLN A 6 -4.40 -12.73 -9.22
C GLN A 6 -5.91 -12.56 -9.22
N GLU A 7 -6.44 -12.16 -10.38
CA GLU A 7 -7.87 -12.02 -10.59
C GLU A 7 -8.57 -13.36 -10.33
N GLY A 8 -9.67 -13.33 -9.56
CA GLY A 8 -10.41 -14.53 -9.17
C GLY A 8 -9.88 -15.27 -7.94
N ALA A 9 -8.80 -14.81 -7.29
CA ALA A 9 -8.36 -15.37 -6.01
C ALA A 9 -9.41 -15.16 -4.89
N SER A 10 -9.51 -16.11 -3.95
CA SER A 10 -10.42 -16.04 -2.79
C SER A 10 -10.12 -14.85 -1.87
N HIS A 11 -8.87 -14.42 -1.82
CA HIS A 11 -8.42 -13.21 -1.14
C HIS A 11 -7.80 -12.29 -2.19
N LEU A 12 -8.48 -11.21 -2.56
CA LEU A 12 -8.03 -10.38 -3.69
C LEU A 12 -6.90 -9.41 -3.32
N THR A 13 -6.80 -8.97 -2.06
CA THR A 13 -5.88 -7.90 -1.66
C THR A 13 -4.92 -8.36 -0.56
N VAL A 14 -3.62 -8.27 -0.84
CA VAL A 14 -2.52 -8.59 0.06
C VAL A 14 -2.22 -7.41 0.99
N LEU A 15 -2.17 -6.21 0.42
CA LEU A 15 -1.90 -4.98 1.15
C LEU A 15 -2.73 -3.84 0.55
N MET A 16 -3.30 -3.01 1.41
CA MET A 16 -3.89 -1.74 1.02
C MET A 16 -3.45 -0.64 1.98
N LEU A 17 -2.91 0.45 1.44
CA LEU A 17 -2.61 1.65 2.22
C LEU A 17 -3.73 2.67 2.02
N HIS A 18 -4.44 2.97 3.10
CA HIS A 18 -5.48 4.01 3.15
C HIS A 18 -4.91 5.33 3.62
N VAL A 19 -5.59 6.40 3.26
CA VAL A 19 -5.33 7.73 3.80
C VAL A 19 -6.61 8.26 4.42
N TYR A 20 -6.63 8.38 5.74
CA TYR A 20 -7.74 8.95 6.51
C TYR A 20 -7.21 9.99 7.48
N ASP A 21 -7.81 11.18 7.49
CA ASP A 21 -7.46 12.29 8.37
C ASP A 21 -5.96 12.63 8.36
N GLY A 22 -5.35 12.57 7.17
CA GLY A 22 -3.92 12.86 6.99
C GLY A 22 -2.99 11.74 7.44
N VAL A 23 -3.52 10.59 7.85
CA VAL A 23 -2.75 9.43 8.31
C VAL A 23 -2.75 8.33 7.26
N LEU A 24 -1.56 7.87 6.89
CA LEU A 24 -1.35 6.66 6.12
C LEU A 24 -1.56 5.43 7.02
N ARG A 25 -2.41 4.49 6.60
CA ARG A 25 -2.81 3.34 7.42
C ARG A 25 -2.74 2.03 6.63
N PHE A 26 -2.46 0.93 7.32
CA PHE A 26 -2.68 -0.41 6.79
C PHE A 26 -4.16 -0.75 6.91
N TYR A 27 -4.86 -0.84 5.78
CA TYR A 27 -6.32 -0.79 5.72
C TYR A 27 -6.86 0.33 6.64
N SER A 28 -7.93 0.09 7.39
CA SER A 28 -8.47 1.03 8.38
C SER A 28 -7.87 0.81 9.79
N GLY A 29 -6.81 0.01 9.91
CA GLY A 29 -6.22 -0.39 11.18
C GLY A 29 -4.98 0.43 11.53
N THR A 30 -3.83 -0.27 11.58
CA THR A 30 -2.55 0.23 12.07
C THR A 30 -2.10 1.50 11.35
N THR A 31 -1.67 2.49 12.13
CA THR A 31 -1.04 3.70 11.61
C THR A 31 0.34 3.36 11.06
N VAL A 32 0.61 3.77 9.83
CA VAL A 32 1.91 3.62 9.16
C VAL A 32 2.70 4.91 9.25
N GLU A 33 2.08 6.05 8.93
CA GLU A 33 2.73 7.36 8.99
C GLU A 33 1.69 8.46 9.15
N PRO A 34 1.82 9.36 10.15
CA PRO A 34 0.94 10.51 10.30
C PRO A 34 1.33 11.68 9.39
N ASP A 35 0.47 12.69 9.32
CA ASP A 35 0.74 14.01 8.73
C ASP A 35 1.29 13.96 7.29
N ILE A 36 0.65 13.16 6.43
CA ILE A 36 1.10 12.95 5.05
C ILE A 36 0.47 13.92 4.03
N TYR A 37 -0.52 14.72 4.43
CA TYR A 37 -1.14 15.69 3.52
C TYR A 37 -0.18 16.80 3.11
N LYS A 38 -0.26 17.20 1.83
CA LYS A 38 0.55 18.29 1.23
C LYS A 38 2.06 18.10 1.42
N ARG A 39 2.51 16.87 1.68
CA ARG A 39 3.91 16.50 1.90
C ARG A 39 4.34 15.49 0.84
N TRP A 40 5.53 15.71 0.27
CA TRP A 40 6.22 14.67 -0.48
C TRP A 40 6.96 13.76 0.50
N PHE A 41 6.80 12.45 0.32
CA PHE A 41 7.53 11.43 1.05
C PHE A 41 7.87 10.27 0.10
N ARG A 42 8.96 9.56 0.35
CA ARG A 42 9.32 8.37 -0.40
C ARG A 42 8.62 7.16 0.20
N LEU A 43 7.73 6.53 -0.57
CA LEU A 43 7.08 5.29 -0.18
C LEU A 43 7.80 4.10 -0.83
N ASN A 44 8.23 3.13 -0.03
CA ASN A 44 8.66 1.82 -0.52
C ASN A 44 7.77 0.74 0.09
N VAL A 45 7.21 -0.12 -0.75
CA VAL A 45 6.51 -1.33 -0.32
C VAL A 45 7.29 -2.51 -0.87
N VAL A 46 7.74 -3.39 0.02
CA VAL A 46 8.52 -4.58 -0.32
C VAL A 46 7.65 -5.79 -0.02
N HIS A 47 7.49 -6.67 -1.00
CA HIS A 47 6.81 -7.94 -0.84
C HIS A 47 7.84 -9.07 -0.98
N ASP A 48 8.15 -9.74 0.13
CA ASP A 48 8.94 -10.96 0.11
C ASP A 48 7.98 -12.13 -0.14
N VAL A 49 7.88 -12.53 -1.40
CA VAL A 49 7.00 -13.62 -1.84
C VAL A 49 7.36 -14.94 -1.18
N ARG A 50 8.66 -15.21 -0.98
CA ARG A 50 9.13 -16.48 -0.40
C ARG A 50 8.81 -16.55 1.09
N ALA A 51 9.04 -15.45 1.82
CA ALA A 51 8.69 -15.36 3.23
C ALA A 51 7.18 -15.12 3.46
N SER A 52 6.43 -14.77 2.40
CA SER A 52 5.03 -14.36 2.48
C SER A 52 4.84 -13.20 3.47
N THR A 53 5.66 -12.17 3.32
CA THR A 53 5.60 -10.95 4.14
C THR A 53 5.61 -9.68 3.31
N VAL A 54 4.98 -8.64 3.82
CA VAL A 54 5.06 -7.29 3.28
C VAL A 54 5.66 -6.36 4.30
N ALA A 55 6.48 -5.42 3.83
CA ALA A 55 7.05 -4.34 4.64
C ALA A 55 6.84 -3.00 3.93
N VAL A 56 6.54 -1.96 4.73
CA VAL A 56 6.30 -0.60 4.26
C VAL A 56 7.33 0.32 4.91
N TYR A 57 7.96 1.13 4.07
CA TYR A 57 8.94 2.11 4.47
C TYR A 57 8.48 3.49 4.00
N VAL A 58 8.68 4.49 4.86
CA VAL A 58 8.48 5.90 4.55
C VAL A 58 9.79 6.62 4.78
N ASP A 59 10.25 7.36 3.77
CA ASP A 59 11.51 8.09 3.77
C ASP A 59 12.74 7.21 4.10
N GLY A 60 12.63 5.90 3.84
CA GLY A 60 13.67 4.90 4.11
C GLY A 60 13.58 4.24 5.50
N GLU A 61 12.70 4.72 6.38
CA GLU A 61 12.47 4.11 7.69
C GLU A 61 11.41 3.02 7.62
N HIS A 62 11.65 1.88 8.29
CA HIS A 62 10.65 0.81 8.39
C HIS A 62 9.49 1.24 9.30
N LYS A 63 8.28 1.30 8.75
CA LYS A 63 7.08 1.75 9.46
C LYS A 63 6.11 0.63 9.81
N PHE A 64 6.02 -0.39 8.98
CA PHE A 64 5.04 -1.46 9.15
C PHE A 64 5.50 -2.74 8.45
N GLY A 65 5.17 -3.89 9.03
CA GLY A 65 5.34 -5.19 8.40
C GLY A 65 4.33 -6.21 8.90
N THR A 66 3.92 -7.13 8.03
CA THR A 66 3.00 -8.22 8.38
C THR A 66 3.21 -9.45 7.49
N ASN A 67 2.79 -10.60 7.98
CA ASN A 67 2.62 -11.79 7.15
C ASN A 67 1.40 -11.62 6.24
N VAL A 68 1.42 -12.29 5.10
CA VAL A 68 0.33 -12.29 4.11
C VAL A 68 0.03 -13.71 3.64
N THR A 69 -1.19 -13.93 3.19
CA THR A 69 -1.59 -15.21 2.61
C THR A 69 -0.90 -15.39 1.25
N PRO A 70 -0.16 -16.50 1.03
CA PRO A 70 0.47 -16.78 -0.25
C PRO A 70 -0.58 -16.94 -1.36
N SER A 71 -0.18 -16.55 -2.57
CA SER A 71 -0.90 -16.72 -3.83
C SER A 71 0.08 -17.05 -4.95
N GLU A 72 -0.44 -17.51 -6.09
CA GLU A 72 0.36 -17.93 -7.23
C GLU A 72 1.00 -16.74 -7.97
N SER A 73 0.31 -15.59 -8.00
CA SER A 73 0.84 -14.37 -8.58
C SER A 73 0.27 -13.12 -7.94
N TYR A 74 1.00 -12.01 -8.12
CA TYR A 74 0.71 -10.73 -7.48
C TYR A 74 0.95 -9.58 -8.46
N TYR A 75 0.26 -8.46 -8.23
CA TYR A 75 0.53 -7.23 -8.93
C TYR A 75 0.34 -6.01 -8.03
N PHE A 76 1.10 -4.96 -8.32
CA PHE A 76 1.03 -3.68 -7.62
C PHE A 76 0.02 -2.74 -8.28
N LYS A 77 -0.64 -1.93 -7.46
CA LYS A 77 -1.47 -0.81 -7.93
C LYS A 77 -1.14 0.43 -7.11
N PHE A 78 -1.08 1.60 -7.75
CA PHE A 78 -0.89 2.88 -7.06
C PHE A 78 -1.81 3.93 -7.68
N GLY A 79 -2.04 5.02 -6.94
CA GLY A 79 -3.05 6.03 -7.28
C GLY A 79 -4.13 6.16 -6.23
N VAL A 80 -5.27 6.71 -6.65
CA VAL A 80 -6.47 6.89 -5.84
C VAL A 80 -7.42 5.72 -6.08
N TYR A 81 -7.88 5.12 -5.00
CA TYR A 81 -8.93 4.12 -5.04
C TYR A 81 -9.95 4.43 -3.96
N MET A 82 -11.19 4.68 -4.38
CA MET A 82 -12.31 4.93 -3.48
C MET A 82 -12.64 3.63 -2.73
N GLN A 83 -12.60 3.70 -1.41
CA GLN A 83 -13.22 2.72 -0.51
C GLN A 83 -14.11 3.49 0.46
N HIS A 84 -15.39 3.08 0.57
CA HIS A 84 -16.49 3.66 1.36
C HIS A 84 -17.29 4.79 0.71
N HIS A 85 -18.59 4.77 1.00
CA HIS A 85 -19.62 5.68 0.47
C HIS A 85 -19.40 7.15 0.87
N ASP A 86 -18.69 7.39 1.98
CA ASP A 86 -18.54 8.69 2.65
C ASP A 86 -17.31 9.44 2.12
N GLN A 87 -17.24 9.58 0.80
CA GLN A 87 -16.05 10.06 0.10
C GLN A 87 -15.85 11.57 0.29
N SER A 88 -14.58 11.98 0.39
CA SER A 88 -14.20 13.37 0.10
C SER A 88 -14.57 13.73 -1.33
N SER A 89 -15.10 14.94 -1.55
CA SER A 89 -15.41 15.45 -2.89
C SER A 89 -14.18 15.61 -3.78
N CYS A 90 -12.97 15.54 -3.18
CA CYS A 90 -11.71 15.50 -3.89
C CYS A 90 -10.82 14.41 -3.30
N MET A 91 -10.50 13.41 -4.11
CA MET A 91 -9.53 12.36 -3.80
C MET A 91 -8.41 12.45 -4.84
N GLU A 92 -7.28 13.01 -4.44
CA GLU A 92 -6.14 13.22 -5.32
C GLU A 92 -4.88 12.60 -4.71
N SER A 93 -4.07 11.96 -5.55
CA SER A 93 -2.73 11.50 -5.19
C SER A 93 -1.77 11.87 -6.30
N ARG A 94 -0.63 12.44 -5.95
CA ARG A 94 0.45 12.78 -6.90
C ARG A 94 1.62 11.85 -6.69
N TRP A 95 2.20 11.37 -7.79
CA TRP A 95 3.30 10.41 -7.78
C TRP A 95 4.37 10.89 -8.75
N MET A 96 5.63 10.74 -8.36
CA MET A 96 6.79 10.98 -9.21
C MET A 96 7.87 9.96 -8.87
N ASN A 97 8.80 9.72 -9.79
CA ASN A 97 9.93 8.79 -9.62
C ASN A 97 9.49 7.37 -9.21
N VAL A 98 8.42 6.88 -9.87
CA VAL A 98 7.89 5.55 -9.61
C VAL A 98 8.77 4.51 -10.30
N THR A 99 9.24 3.53 -9.54
CA THR A 99 10.03 2.41 -10.06
C THR A 99 9.51 1.12 -9.45
N LEU A 100 9.39 0.09 -10.29
CA LEU A 100 9.13 -1.28 -9.86
C LEU A 100 10.41 -2.09 -10.02
N TYR A 101 10.82 -2.77 -8.95
CA TYR A 101 11.98 -3.64 -8.95
C TYR A 101 11.56 -5.03 -8.49
N THR A 102 11.93 -6.03 -9.30
CA THR A 102 11.78 -7.44 -8.95
C THR A 102 13.18 -8.01 -8.79
N LYS A 103 13.48 -8.55 -7.61
CA LYS A 103 14.70 -9.32 -7.40
C LYS A 103 14.43 -10.77 -7.82
N LEU A 104 15.21 -11.26 -8.79
CA LEU A 104 15.22 -12.67 -9.19
C LEU A 104 16.02 -13.50 -8.18
#